data_AF-E9HD66-F1
#
_entry.id   AF-E9HD66-F1
#
_cell.length_a   1.000
_cell.length_b   1.000
_cell.length_c   1.000
_cell.angle_alpha   90.00
_cell.angle_beta   90.00
_cell.angle_gamma   90.00
#
_symmetry.space_group_name_H-M   'P 1'
#
loop_
_entity.id
_entity.type
_entity.pdbx_description
1 polymer ?
#
loop_
_entity_poly.entity_id
_entity_poly.type
_entity_poly.pdbx_seq_one_letter_code
_entity_poly.pdbx_strand_id
1 'polypeptide(L)'
;MDRELAGLSPPIYPPYKADASRPFIPKTVLYDRLTLRFDGFYFEDSLAWGYSRRAVHPVKLCYYLEDDTISVHEPVTPNSGRPQGKLVRRHKVLKSGHETKDEDGRAGGGGRDDESPDKFWHWKDLNVASDVDIFGRRFRLTNCNQWTREFLMSAGIQVNAPEDVPESHPPLKNKNDAAAAASRSRSAPQRRNHPLKKFLEHDGQILRFGCVWDRRGEENVGLDERLKPYVMRYFLVDDTIQITDAEFESNQKRGLYSSNRAQEAVLLRRQRLPKEPRPIMTSPADAADITFYDPQDLMLANVISVHGRRFVLVETGDDFTRSFYRNHFDVVDFTPVQLD
;
A
#
# COMPACT_ATOMS: atom_id res chain seq x y z
N MET A 1 -14.43 -12.41 -5.47
CA MET A 1 -15.08 -13.36 -6.41
C MET A 1 -15.29 -14.68 -5.67
N ASP A 2 -15.89 -14.63 -4.49
CA ASP A 2 -15.75 -15.68 -3.46
C ASP A 2 -17.07 -16.39 -3.17
N ARG A 3 -18.00 -16.42 -4.13
CA ARG A 3 -19.37 -16.92 -3.91
C ARG A 3 -19.74 -18.23 -4.60
N GLU A 4 -18.89 -18.79 -5.45
CA GLU A 4 -19.28 -19.96 -6.28
C GLU A 4 -18.77 -21.32 -5.81
N LEU A 5 -17.90 -21.39 -4.79
CA LEU A 5 -17.28 -22.66 -4.37
C LEU A 5 -17.93 -23.33 -3.15
N ALA A 6 -19.00 -22.75 -2.60
CA ALA A 6 -19.59 -23.18 -1.31
C ALA A 6 -20.57 -24.37 -1.40
N GLY A 7 -20.77 -24.97 -2.58
CA GLY A 7 -21.81 -25.99 -2.80
C GLY A 7 -21.33 -27.34 -3.33
N LEU A 8 -20.04 -27.50 -3.63
CA LEU A 8 -19.51 -28.74 -4.19
C LEU A 8 -18.91 -29.58 -3.07
N SER A 9 -19.59 -30.67 -2.70
CA SER A 9 -18.99 -31.78 -1.97
C SER A 9 -17.60 -32.06 -2.55
N PRO A 10 -16.54 -32.18 -1.73
CA PRO A 10 -15.22 -32.49 -2.26
C PRO A 10 -15.35 -33.79 -3.09
N PRO A 11 -14.83 -33.82 -4.33
CA PRO A 11 -14.79 -35.08 -5.07
C PRO A 11 -14.06 -36.08 -4.17
N ILE A 12 -14.75 -37.16 -3.78
CA ILE A 12 -14.12 -38.30 -3.11
C ILE A 12 -12.95 -38.66 -4.00
N TYR A 13 -11.72 -38.46 -3.53
CA TYR A 13 -10.52 -38.81 -4.27
C TYR A 13 -10.59 -40.32 -4.51
N PRO A 14 -10.96 -40.82 -5.69
CA PRO A 14 -11.06 -42.25 -5.85
C PRO A 14 -9.62 -42.74 -6.02
N PRO A 15 -9.23 -43.88 -5.42
CA PRO A 15 -8.31 -44.72 -6.18
C PRO A 15 -9.05 -45.00 -7.49
N TYR A 16 -8.53 -44.50 -8.61
CA TYR A 16 -9.08 -44.72 -9.95
C TYR A 16 -8.99 -46.22 -10.27
N LYS A 17 -9.85 -47.03 -9.65
CA LYS A 17 -10.18 -48.36 -10.14
C LYS A 17 -11.08 -48.09 -11.34
N ALA A 18 -10.55 -48.39 -12.52
CA ALA A 18 -11.27 -48.26 -13.78
C ALA A 18 -12.57 -49.07 -13.68
N ASP A 19 -13.67 -48.38 -13.39
CA ASP A 19 -14.99 -48.94 -13.52
C ASP A 19 -15.31 -48.91 -15.02
N ALA A 20 -15.41 -50.10 -15.64
CA ALA A 20 -15.63 -50.25 -17.07
C ALA A 20 -16.93 -49.60 -17.58
N SER A 21 -17.82 -49.17 -16.67
CA SER A 21 -19.10 -48.51 -16.98
C SER A 21 -19.00 -46.99 -17.19
N ARG A 22 -17.89 -46.34 -16.82
CA ARG A 22 -17.75 -44.87 -16.89
C ARG A 22 -16.81 -44.44 -18.02
N PRO A 23 -17.16 -43.38 -18.79
CA PRO A 23 -16.24 -42.83 -19.78
C PRO A 23 -14.95 -42.36 -19.10
N PHE A 24 -13.80 -42.62 -19.74
CA PHE A 24 -12.50 -42.14 -19.28
C PHE A 24 -12.49 -40.60 -19.29
N ILE A 25 -12.30 -39.99 -18.12
CA ILE A 25 -12.14 -38.55 -17.97
C ILE A 25 -10.69 -38.28 -17.60
N PRO A 26 -9.92 -37.54 -18.42
CA PRO A 26 -8.55 -37.17 -18.09
C PRO A 26 -8.46 -36.41 -16.77
N LYS A 27 -7.37 -36.63 -16.04
CA LYS A 27 -7.07 -35.94 -14.77
C LYS A 27 -7.18 -34.41 -14.90
N THR A 28 -6.68 -33.86 -15.99
CA THR A 28 -6.69 -32.41 -16.28
C THR A 28 -8.10 -31.83 -16.36
N VAL A 29 -9.07 -32.64 -16.81
CA VAL A 29 -10.48 -32.23 -16.90
C VAL A 29 -11.18 -32.40 -15.57
N LEU A 30 -10.88 -33.48 -14.84
CA LEU A 30 -11.53 -33.79 -13.57
C LEU A 30 -11.15 -32.80 -12.46
N TYR A 31 -9.93 -32.29 -12.48
CA TYR A 31 -9.40 -31.36 -11.48
C TYR A 31 -9.18 -29.94 -12.01
N ASP A 32 -9.81 -29.56 -13.12
CA ASP A 32 -9.69 -28.21 -13.70
C ASP A 32 -10.01 -27.15 -12.63
N ARG A 33 -9.10 -26.19 -12.45
CA ARG A 33 -9.18 -25.07 -11.48
C ARG A 33 -9.21 -25.48 -10.00
N LEU A 34 -9.10 -26.76 -9.67
CA LEU A 34 -9.01 -27.21 -8.28
C LEU A 34 -7.57 -27.03 -7.77
N THR A 35 -7.41 -26.17 -6.76
CA THR A 35 -6.10 -25.75 -6.25
C THR A 35 -6.06 -25.84 -4.73
N LEU A 36 -5.13 -26.63 -4.20
CA LEU A 36 -4.87 -26.68 -2.76
C LEU A 36 -4.02 -25.46 -2.38
N ARG A 37 -4.43 -24.75 -1.33
CA ARG A 37 -3.82 -23.49 -0.89
C ARG A 37 -3.39 -23.61 0.55
N PHE A 38 -2.11 -23.35 0.78
CA PHE A 38 -1.48 -23.34 2.09
C PHE A 38 -0.89 -21.97 2.37
N ASP A 39 -1.07 -21.48 3.59
CA ASP A 39 -0.37 -20.34 4.12
C ASP A 39 0.86 -20.83 4.89
N GLY A 40 1.99 -20.18 4.71
CA GLY A 40 3.24 -20.55 5.36
C GLY A 40 4.19 -19.39 5.48
N PHE A 41 5.42 -19.69 5.89
CA PHE A 41 6.51 -18.72 5.90
C PHE A 41 7.84 -19.41 5.64
N TYR A 42 8.85 -18.63 5.26
CA TYR A 42 10.24 -19.07 5.31
C TYR A 42 11.08 -18.05 6.06
N PHE A 43 12.22 -18.51 6.57
CA PHE A 43 13.20 -17.65 7.19
C PHE A 43 14.26 -17.24 6.17
N GLU A 44 14.61 -15.96 6.19
CA GLU A 44 15.78 -15.45 5.49
C GLU A 44 16.77 -14.93 6.54
N ASP A 45 17.92 -15.58 6.62
CA ASP A 45 19.02 -15.12 7.47
C ASP A 45 19.81 -14.06 6.71
N SER A 46 19.70 -12.81 7.15
CA SER A 46 20.47 -11.71 6.59
C SER A 46 21.65 -11.38 7.51
N LEU A 47 22.85 -11.46 6.95
CA LEU A 47 24.07 -10.95 7.58
C LEU A 47 24.25 -9.50 7.13
N ALA A 48 23.71 -8.57 7.92
CA ALA A 48 23.92 -7.15 7.71
C ALA A 48 24.61 -6.55 8.94
N TRP A 49 25.76 -5.91 8.73
CA TRP A 49 26.48 -5.11 9.74
C TRP A 49 26.87 -5.87 11.03
N GLY A 50 27.18 -7.16 10.94
CA GLY A 50 27.66 -7.96 12.08
C GLY A 50 26.58 -8.48 13.03
N TYR A 51 25.31 -8.28 12.72
CA TYR A 51 24.18 -8.89 13.43
C TYR A 51 23.45 -9.87 12.51
N SER A 52 23.24 -11.11 12.97
CA SER A 52 22.36 -12.06 12.28
C SER A 52 20.92 -11.63 12.54
N ARG A 53 20.24 -11.10 11.51
CA ARG A 53 18.82 -10.78 11.59
C ARG A 53 18.04 -11.81 10.78
N ARG A 54 17.33 -12.68 11.49
CA ARG A 54 16.40 -13.63 10.90
C ARG A 54 15.09 -12.93 10.56
N ALA A 55 14.83 -12.75 9.27
CA ALA A 55 13.57 -12.20 8.78
C ALA A 55 12.56 -13.33 8.51
N VAL A 56 11.29 -13.09 8.80
CA VAL A 56 10.20 -14.02 8.47
C VAL A 56 9.46 -13.48 7.26
N HIS A 57 9.36 -14.31 6.23
CA HIS A 57 8.65 -13.97 5.00
C HIS A 57 7.38 -14.81 4.89
N PRO A 58 6.18 -14.20 5.03
CA PRO A 58 4.94 -14.92 4.82
C PRO A 58 4.84 -15.32 3.35
N VAL A 59 4.31 -16.51 3.08
CA VAL A 59 4.11 -17.02 1.72
C VAL A 59 2.80 -17.76 1.61
N LYS A 60 2.34 -17.89 0.37
CA LYS A 60 1.21 -18.71 -0.01
C LYS A 60 1.67 -19.72 -1.05
N LEU A 61 1.51 -21.00 -0.71
CA LEU A 61 1.82 -22.12 -1.58
C LEU A 61 0.52 -22.63 -2.21
N CYS A 62 0.52 -22.73 -3.54
CA CYS A 62 -0.60 -23.26 -4.31
C CYS A 62 -0.14 -24.54 -5.03
N TYR A 63 -0.84 -25.65 -4.80
CA TYR A 63 -0.68 -26.91 -5.51
C TYR A 63 -1.87 -27.10 -6.46
N TYR A 64 -1.61 -27.33 -7.74
CA TYR A 64 -2.63 -27.49 -8.76
C TYR A 64 -2.90 -28.98 -9.01
N LEU A 65 -4.12 -29.43 -8.76
CA LEU A 65 -4.49 -30.84 -8.87
C LEU A 65 -4.55 -31.35 -10.32
N GLU A 66 -4.73 -30.45 -11.29
CA GLU A 66 -4.81 -30.81 -12.72
C GLU A 66 -3.50 -31.37 -13.28
N ASP A 67 -2.35 -30.85 -12.85
CA ASP A 67 -1.04 -31.12 -13.44
C ASP A 67 0.10 -31.38 -12.42
N ASP A 68 -0.23 -31.47 -11.12
CA ASP A 68 0.73 -31.67 -10.02
C ASP A 68 1.84 -30.61 -9.96
N THR A 69 1.50 -29.38 -10.33
CA THR A 69 2.45 -28.26 -10.26
C THR A 69 2.29 -27.46 -8.97
N ILE A 70 3.38 -26.83 -8.55
CA ILE A 70 3.42 -25.96 -7.37
C ILE A 70 3.79 -24.55 -7.80
N SER A 71 3.20 -23.55 -7.14
CA SER A 71 3.65 -22.17 -7.19
C SER A 71 3.69 -21.57 -5.80
N VAL A 72 4.63 -20.65 -5.57
CA VAL A 72 4.81 -19.98 -4.27
C VAL A 72 4.84 -18.49 -4.50
N HIS A 73 4.06 -17.74 -3.73
CA HIS A 73 4.00 -16.29 -3.79
C HIS A 73 4.06 -15.65 -2.40
N GLU A 74 4.86 -14.61 -2.28
CA GLU A 74 4.89 -13.71 -1.13
C GLU A 74 3.83 -12.61 -1.33
N PRO A 75 2.91 -12.41 -0.37
CA PRO A 75 1.91 -11.36 -0.47
C PRO A 75 2.56 -9.97 -0.41
N VAL A 76 2.12 -9.07 -1.28
CA VAL A 76 2.65 -7.70 -1.35
C VAL A 76 2.23 -6.94 -0.10
N THR A 77 3.22 -6.44 0.63
CA THR A 77 3.06 -5.62 1.83
C THR A 77 3.53 -4.20 1.51
N PRO A 78 2.66 -3.17 1.63
CA PRO A 78 3.06 -1.79 1.38
C PRO A 78 4.25 -1.39 2.26
N ASN A 79 5.18 -0.61 1.69
CA ASN A 79 6.35 -0.09 2.39
C ASN A 79 7.30 -1.17 2.97
N SER A 80 7.26 -2.41 2.47
CA SER A 80 8.18 -3.47 2.91
C SER A 80 9.64 -3.21 2.53
N GLY A 81 9.89 -2.42 1.49
CA GLY A 81 11.23 -2.12 0.98
C GLY A 81 11.94 -3.33 0.34
N ARG A 82 11.22 -4.43 0.09
CA ARG A 82 11.75 -5.68 -0.46
C ARG A 82 11.05 -6.07 -1.76
N PRO A 83 11.73 -6.77 -2.69
CA PRO A 83 11.08 -7.33 -3.86
C PRO A 83 10.12 -8.45 -3.43
N GLN A 84 8.83 -8.24 -3.63
CA GLN A 84 7.76 -9.18 -3.25
C GLN A 84 7.01 -9.71 -4.49
N GLY A 85 6.22 -10.76 -4.30
CA GLY A 85 5.41 -11.37 -5.35
C GLY A 85 5.78 -12.83 -5.60
N LYS A 86 5.87 -13.24 -6.87
CA LYS A 86 6.05 -14.64 -7.26
C LYS A 86 7.48 -15.10 -6.96
N LEU A 87 7.63 -15.96 -5.94
CA LEU A 87 8.92 -16.57 -5.57
C LEU A 87 9.22 -17.80 -6.44
N VAL A 88 8.20 -18.62 -6.70
CA VAL A 88 8.33 -19.84 -7.50
C VAL A 88 7.26 -19.81 -8.60
N ARG A 89 7.70 -19.92 -9.86
CA ARG A 89 6.80 -20.03 -11.01
C ARG A 89 6.07 -21.38 -10.98
N ARG A 90 4.88 -21.45 -11.57
CA ARG A 90 4.10 -22.69 -11.65
C ARG A 90 4.86 -23.73 -12.50
N HIS A 91 5.32 -24.80 -11.87
CA HIS A 91 5.93 -25.97 -12.52
C HIS A 91 5.99 -27.14 -11.53
N LYS A 92 6.39 -28.33 -12.00
CA LYS A 92 6.61 -29.50 -11.12
C LYS A 92 7.88 -29.31 -10.31
N VAL A 93 7.77 -29.38 -8.98
CA VAL A 93 8.88 -29.15 -8.06
C VAL A 93 9.44 -30.49 -7.59
N LEU A 94 10.77 -30.62 -7.67
CA LEU A 94 11.52 -31.78 -7.22
C LEU A 94 11.67 -31.78 -5.69
N LYS A 95 11.60 -32.96 -5.06
CA LYS A 95 11.94 -33.13 -3.65
C LYS A 95 13.46 -32.94 -3.45
N SER A 96 13.86 -32.35 -2.33
CA SER A 96 15.27 -32.20 -1.96
C SER A 96 15.96 -33.56 -1.87
N GLY A 97 17.11 -33.72 -2.53
CA GLY A 97 17.88 -34.98 -2.53
C GLY A 97 17.75 -35.82 -3.81
N HIS A 98 16.78 -35.52 -4.68
CA HIS A 98 16.64 -36.13 -6.00
C HIS A 98 17.23 -35.28 -7.15
N GLU A 99 18.15 -34.38 -6.82
CA GLU A 99 18.88 -33.59 -7.81
C GLU A 99 19.82 -34.50 -8.59
N THR A 100 19.57 -34.68 -9.89
CA THR A 100 20.49 -35.37 -10.79
C THR A 100 21.77 -34.55 -10.87
N LYS A 101 22.86 -35.05 -10.25
CA LYS A 101 24.20 -34.52 -10.48
C LYS A 101 24.71 -35.13 -11.78
N ASP A 102 25.11 -34.29 -12.73
CA ASP A 102 25.86 -34.79 -13.88
C ASP A 102 27.22 -35.32 -13.41
N GLU A 103 27.87 -36.18 -14.20
CA GLU A 103 29.18 -36.77 -13.90
C GLU A 103 30.28 -35.71 -13.64
N ASP A 104 30.08 -34.46 -14.09
CA ASP A 104 30.97 -33.32 -13.88
C ASP A 104 30.64 -32.47 -12.62
N GLY A 105 29.70 -32.89 -11.78
CA GLY A 105 29.34 -32.19 -10.54
C GLY A 105 28.61 -30.85 -10.74
N ARG A 106 28.17 -30.54 -11.95
CA ARG A 106 27.25 -29.42 -12.25
C ARG A 106 25.80 -29.87 -12.07
N ALA A 107 24.94 -28.92 -11.70
CA ALA A 107 23.50 -29.14 -11.61
C ALA A 107 22.95 -29.46 -13.00
N GLY A 108 22.77 -30.76 -13.26
CA GLY A 108 22.33 -31.27 -14.54
C GLY A 108 20.87 -31.01 -14.76
N GLY A 109 20.55 -30.37 -15.89
CA GLY A 109 19.18 -30.31 -16.38
C GLY A 109 18.69 -31.72 -16.63
N GLY A 110 17.84 -32.22 -15.73
CA GLY A 110 17.26 -33.56 -15.66
C GLY A 110 17.45 -34.45 -16.89
N GLY A 111 18.27 -35.51 -16.73
CA GLY A 111 18.32 -36.63 -17.67
C GLY A 111 16.93 -37.23 -17.91
N ARG A 112 16.69 -37.66 -19.14
CA ARG A 112 15.39 -38.07 -19.69
C ARG A 112 14.88 -39.44 -19.17
N ASP A 113 15.59 -40.10 -18.25
CA ASP A 113 15.55 -41.56 -18.18
C ASP A 113 15.19 -42.15 -16.79
N ASP A 114 14.89 -41.33 -15.78
CA ASP A 114 14.47 -41.81 -14.44
C ASP A 114 13.12 -41.18 -14.03
N GLU A 115 12.03 -41.73 -14.57
CA GLU A 115 10.63 -41.36 -14.29
C GLU A 115 10.09 -42.03 -13.01
N SER A 116 10.89 -42.02 -11.93
CA SER A 116 10.41 -42.43 -10.62
C SER A 116 9.37 -41.38 -10.12
N PRO A 117 8.08 -41.73 -9.96
CA PRO A 117 7.02 -40.75 -9.64
C PRO A 117 7.18 -40.11 -8.25
N ASP A 118 8.02 -40.68 -7.39
CA ASP A 118 8.31 -40.19 -6.04
C ASP A 118 9.30 -39.02 -6.02
N LYS A 119 9.87 -38.66 -7.18
CA LYS A 119 10.85 -37.56 -7.31
C LYS A 119 10.24 -36.17 -7.08
N PHE A 120 8.95 -36.02 -7.37
CA PHE A 120 8.24 -34.74 -7.33
C PHE A 120 7.37 -34.63 -6.09
N TRP A 121 7.20 -33.41 -5.58
CA TRP A 121 6.26 -33.15 -4.50
C TRP A 121 4.84 -33.52 -4.92
N HIS A 122 4.19 -34.37 -4.12
CA HIS A 122 2.80 -34.74 -4.32
C HIS A 122 1.93 -34.11 -3.23
N TRP A 123 0.65 -33.89 -3.48
CA TRP A 123 -0.26 -33.30 -2.48
C TRP A 123 -0.37 -34.11 -1.18
N LYS A 124 -0.06 -35.42 -1.24
CA LYS A 124 -0.01 -36.30 -0.06
C LYS A 124 1.13 -35.99 0.89
N ASP A 125 2.20 -35.39 0.38
CA ASP A 125 3.39 -35.01 1.15
C ASP A 125 3.21 -33.64 1.83
N LEU A 126 2.12 -32.92 1.52
CA LEU A 126 1.84 -31.58 2.03
C LEU A 126 0.81 -31.64 3.16
N ASN A 127 1.18 -31.16 4.34
CA ASN A 127 0.27 -31.00 5.47
C ASN A 127 0.59 -29.71 6.24
N VAL A 128 -0.35 -29.25 7.06
CA VAL A 128 -0.11 -28.18 8.03
C VAL A 128 0.96 -28.64 9.04
N ALA A 129 1.80 -27.72 9.52
CA ALA A 129 2.96 -27.99 10.37
C ALA A 129 4.09 -28.82 9.71
N SER A 130 4.06 -28.98 8.38
CA SER A 130 5.12 -29.65 7.62
C SER A 130 6.09 -28.65 6.98
N ASP A 131 7.36 -29.07 6.84
CA ASP A 131 8.41 -28.34 6.13
C ASP A 131 8.48 -28.80 4.67
N VAL A 132 8.48 -27.84 3.75
CA VAL A 132 8.59 -28.08 2.30
C VAL A 132 9.86 -27.40 1.80
N ASP A 133 10.82 -28.20 1.38
CA ASP A 133 12.10 -27.73 0.84
C ASP A 133 11.99 -27.55 -0.68
N ILE A 134 12.11 -26.31 -1.16
CA ILE A 134 12.03 -25.93 -2.58
C ILE A 134 13.21 -25.04 -2.93
N PHE A 135 14.06 -25.46 -3.88
CA PHE A 135 15.25 -24.71 -4.34
C PHE A 135 16.16 -24.21 -3.21
N GLY A 136 16.44 -25.08 -2.24
CA GLY A 136 17.29 -24.75 -1.10
C GLY A 136 16.65 -23.82 -0.07
N ARG A 137 15.36 -23.49 -0.20
CA ARG A 137 14.58 -22.73 0.78
C ARG A 137 13.58 -23.64 1.47
N ARG A 138 13.56 -23.58 2.81
CA ARG A 138 12.62 -24.32 3.65
C ARG A 138 11.39 -23.47 3.96
N PHE A 139 10.23 -23.92 3.49
CA PHE A 139 8.94 -23.29 3.74
C PHE A 139 8.18 -24.07 4.82
N ARG A 140 7.82 -23.41 5.92
CA ARG A 140 6.95 -23.98 6.97
C ARG A 140 5.50 -23.71 6.62
N LEU A 141 4.69 -24.76 6.47
CA LEU A 141 3.26 -24.62 6.25
C LEU A 141 2.54 -24.43 7.59
N THR A 142 1.81 -23.34 7.73
CA THR A 142 1.17 -22.92 8.99
C THR A 142 -0.33 -23.13 8.99
N ASN A 143 -0.98 -22.95 7.85
CA ASN A 143 -2.42 -23.08 7.72
C ASN A 143 -2.81 -23.48 6.29
N CYS A 144 -4.08 -23.83 6.09
CA CYS A 144 -4.66 -24.08 4.78
C CYS A 144 -6.07 -23.52 4.68
N ASN A 145 -6.56 -23.26 3.47
CA ASN A 145 -7.96 -22.84 3.31
C ASN A 145 -8.93 -23.98 3.65
N GLN A 146 -10.20 -23.63 3.88
CA GLN A 146 -11.24 -24.58 4.24
C GLN A 146 -11.38 -25.73 3.23
N TRP A 147 -11.40 -25.40 1.94
CA TRP A 147 -11.51 -26.38 0.86
C TRP A 147 -10.35 -27.39 0.86
N THR A 148 -9.10 -26.94 1.05
CA THR A 148 -7.93 -27.82 1.14
C THR A 148 -8.03 -28.75 2.34
N ARG A 149 -8.53 -28.23 3.47
CA ARG A 149 -8.74 -29.05 4.67
C ARG A 149 -9.74 -30.17 4.42
N GLU A 150 -10.89 -29.85 3.84
CA GLU A 150 -11.95 -30.81 3.51
C GLU A 150 -11.46 -31.85 2.49
N PHE A 151 -10.68 -31.43 1.49
CA PHE A 151 -10.08 -32.32 0.50
C PHE A 151 -9.05 -33.28 1.11
N LEU A 152 -8.15 -32.80 1.97
CA LEU A 152 -7.16 -33.65 2.64
C LEU A 152 -7.85 -34.66 3.56
N MET A 153 -8.85 -34.21 4.33
CA MET A 153 -9.65 -35.09 5.19
C MET A 153 -10.42 -36.15 4.39
N SER A 154 -11.03 -35.79 3.25
CA SER A 154 -11.73 -36.75 2.40
C SER A 154 -10.79 -37.77 1.75
N ALA A 155 -9.53 -37.39 1.53
CA ALA A 155 -8.48 -38.26 1.04
C ALA A 155 -7.81 -39.11 2.14
N GLY A 156 -8.26 -39.01 3.39
CA GLY A 156 -7.76 -39.78 4.53
C GLY A 156 -6.53 -39.18 5.23
N ILE A 157 -6.18 -37.93 4.94
CA ILE A 157 -5.08 -37.21 5.60
C ILE A 157 -5.65 -36.36 6.73
N GLN A 158 -5.22 -36.64 7.97
CA GLN A 158 -5.56 -35.81 9.12
C GLN A 158 -4.77 -34.49 9.06
N VAL A 159 -5.48 -33.38 8.92
CA VAL A 159 -4.88 -32.04 8.89
C VAL A 159 -4.49 -31.64 10.31
N ASN A 160 -3.24 -31.23 10.50
CA ASN A 160 -2.72 -30.79 11.79
C ASN A 160 -3.35 -29.45 12.23
N ALA A 161 -3.21 -29.14 13.53
CA ALA A 161 -3.62 -27.85 14.06
C ALA A 161 -2.81 -26.71 13.41
N PRO A 162 -3.43 -25.55 13.12
CA PRO A 162 -2.71 -24.39 12.62
C PRO A 162 -1.57 -23.99 13.55
N GLU A 163 -0.42 -23.65 12.96
CA GLU A 163 0.71 -23.08 13.70
C GLU A 163 0.72 -21.56 13.56
N ASP A 164 1.11 -20.88 14.63
CA ASP A 164 1.33 -19.44 14.57
C ASP A 164 2.63 -19.12 13.82
N VAL A 165 2.57 -18.11 12.97
CA VAL A 165 3.76 -17.57 12.30
C VAL A 165 4.64 -16.89 13.36
N PRO A 166 5.92 -17.29 13.52
CA PRO A 166 6.83 -16.64 14.45
C PRO A 166 6.94 -15.15 14.16
N GLU A 167 6.86 -14.32 15.20
CA GLU A 167 6.98 -12.87 15.05
C GLU A 167 8.40 -12.57 14.55
N SER A 168 8.53 -12.06 13.31
CA SER A 168 9.82 -11.52 12.86
C SER A 168 10.27 -10.44 13.84
N HIS A 169 11.56 -10.43 14.21
CA HIS A 169 12.12 -9.33 15.00
C HIS A 169 11.62 -8.02 14.43
N PRO A 170 10.86 -7.23 15.21
CA PRO A 170 9.99 -6.21 14.67
C PRO A 170 10.78 -5.38 13.67
N PRO A 171 10.30 -5.16 12.43
CA PRO A 171 10.84 -4.06 11.61
C PRO A 171 10.90 -2.87 12.56
N LEU A 172 12.05 -2.19 12.65
CA LEU A 172 12.29 -1.08 13.59
C LEU A 172 10.97 -0.32 13.69
N LYS A 173 10.19 -0.61 14.74
CA LYS A 173 8.80 -0.19 14.76
C LYS A 173 8.98 1.30 14.83
N ASN A 174 8.62 2.01 13.76
CA ASN A 174 8.35 3.42 13.90
C ASN A 174 7.39 3.46 15.07
N LYS A 175 7.83 3.98 16.21
CA LYS A 175 7.08 3.95 17.47
C LYS A 175 5.67 4.53 17.29
N ASN A 176 5.47 5.25 16.19
CA ASN A 176 4.21 5.71 15.63
C ASN A 176 3.15 4.62 15.43
N ASP A 177 3.47 3.38 15.03
CA ASP A 177 2.43 2.37 14.76
C ASP A 177 1.88 1.72 16.04
N ALA A 178 2.74 1.49 17.04
CA ALA A 178 2.32 0.99 18.36
C ALA A 178 1.64 2.10 19.19
N ALA A 179 2.11 3.35 19.09
CA ALA A 179 1.42 4.50 19.68
C ALA A 179 0.09 4.79 18.97
N ALA A 180 -0.03 4.55 17.67
CA ALA A 180 -1.29 4.66 16.91
C ALA A 180 -2.27 3.51 17.18
N ALA A 181 -1.83 2.37 17.70
CA ALA A 181 -2.68 1.28 18.15
C ALA A 181 -3.12 1.44 19.62
N ALA A 182 -2.21 1.89 20.50
CA ALA A 182 -2.51 2.17 21.90
C ALA A 182 -3.43 3.40 22.07
N SER A 183 -3.26 4.44 21.23
CA SER A 183 -4.14 5.61 21.20
C SER A 183 -5.55 5.31 20.68
N ARG A 184 -5.77 4.19 19.98
CA ARG A 184 -7.12 3.74 19.57
C ARG A 184 -7.97 3.19 20.72
N SER A 185 -7.35 2.91 21.87
CA SER A 185 -8.01 2.22 22.99
C SER A 185 -8.35 3.13 24.19
N ARG A 186 -7.96 4.41 24.17
CA ARG A 186 -8.12 5.31 25.34
C ARG A 186 -8.74 6.68 25.10
N SER A 187 -9.34 6.91 23.95
CA SER A 187 -10.20 8.09 23.77
C SER A 187 -11.59 7.63 23.37
N ALA A 188 -12.59 8.07 24.15
CA ALA A 188 -14.01 8.05 23.82
C ALA A 188 -14.24 8.36 22.33
N PRO A 189 -15.30 7.81 21.70
CA PRO A 189 -15.44 7.75 20.25
C PRO A 189 -15.57 9.16 19.63
N GLN A 190 -14.43 9.78 19.36
CA GLN A 190 -14.33 10.88 18.42
C GLN A 190 -14.53 10.28 17.04
N ARG A 191 -15.58 10.73 16.36
CA ARG A 191 -15.99 10.32 15.02
C ARG A 191 -14.80 10.44 14.06
N ARG A 192 -14.04 9.36 13.87
CA ARG A 192 -13.00 9.28 12.84
C ARG A 192 -13.70 9.29 11.49
N ASN A 193 -13.82 10.47 10.87
CA ASN A 193 -14.24 10.58 9.49
C ASN A 193 -13.26 9.77 8.63
N HIS A 194 -13.77 8.74 7.95
CA HIS A 194 -12.98 7.92 7.05
C HIS A 194 -12.35 8.81 5.97
N PRO A 195 -11.05 8.66 5.64
CA PRO A 195 -10.40 9.45 4.58
C PRO A 195 -11.11 9.29 3.22
N LEU A 196 -11.72 8.12 2.99
CA LEU A 196 -12.56 7.87 1.81
C LEU A 196 -13.88 8.66 1.84
N LYS A 197 -14.46 8.86 3.03
CA LYS A 197 -15.67 9.68 3.19
C LYS A 197 -15.38 11.14 2.90
N LYS A 198 -14.28 11.68 3.45
CA LYS A 198 -13.82 13.05 3.16
C LYS A 198 -13.50 13.23 1.67
N PHE A 199 -12.92 12.23 1.03
CA PHE A 199 -12.73 12.22 -0.42
C PHE A 199 -14.07 12.30 -1.17
N LEU A 200 -15.04 11.43 -0.88
CA LEU A 200 -16.34 11.44 -1.55
C LEU A 200 -17.15 12.72 -1.32
N GLU A 201 -17.04 13.34 -0.15
CA GLU A 201 -17.83 14.53 0.22
C GLU A 201 -17.27 15.83 -0.35
N HIS A 202 -15.94 15.92 -0.49
CA HIS A 202 -15.25 17.15 -0.86
C HIS A 202 -14.46 17.05 -2.18
N ASP A 203 -14.64 15.97 -2.95
CA ASP A 203 -14.01 15.85 -4.27
C ASP A 203 -14.40 17.01 -5.18
N GLY A 204 -13.40 17.65 -5.78
CA GLY A 204 -13.59 18.85 -6.60
C GLY A 204 -13.89 20.16 -5.85
N GLN A 205 -14.01 20.16 -4.53
CA GLN A 205 -14.24 21.38 -3.76
C GLN A 205 -12.92 22.06 -3.36
N ILE A 206 -12.72 23.28 -3.84
CA ILE A 206 -11.49 24.06 -3.67
C ILE A 206 -11.85 25.46 -3.19
N LEU A 207 -11.22 25.91 -2.12
CA LEU A 207 -11.33 27.29 -1.67
C LEU A 207 -10.23 28.13 -2.33
N ARG A 208 -10.58 29.28 -2.91
CA ARG A 208 -9.67 30.13 -3.67
C ARG A 208 -9.61 31.53 -3.08
N PHE A 209 -8.39 31.98 -2.79
CA PHE A 209 -8.09 33.29 -2.23
C PHE A 209 -7.09 34.03 -3.10
N GLY A 210 -7.32 35.32 -3.31
CA GLY A 210 -6.28 36.25 -3.72
C GLY A 210 -5.44 36.60 -2.51
N CYS A 211 -4.12 36.42 -2.61
CA CYS A 211 -3.18 36.74 -1.56
C CYS A 211 -2.04 37.60 -2.09
N VAL A 212 -1.44 38.40 -1.22
CA VAL A 212 -0.28 39.24 -1.55
C VAL A 212 0.90 38.78 -0.72
N TRP A 213 2.05 38.61 -1.37
CA TRP A 213 3.30 38.38 -0.65
C TRP A 213 3.82 39.73 -0.16
N ASP A 214 3.70 39.97 1.14
CA ASP A 214 4.15 41.21 1.79
C ASP A 214 5.66 41.14 2.07
N ARG A 215 6.44 41.88 1.26
CA ARG A 215 7.90 42.03 1.37
C ARG A 215 8.33 43.45 1.72
N ARG A 216 7.42 44.28 2.27
CA ARG A 216 7.70 45.69 2.59
C ARG A 216 8.86 45.89 3.58
N GLY A 217 9.19 44.88 4.38
CA GLY A 217 10.30 44.90 5.34
C GLY A 217 11.68 44.48 4.79
N GLU A 218 11.80 44.14 3.51
CA GLU A 218 13.08 43.74 2.91
C GLU A 218 13.76 44.92 2.19
N GLU A 219 14.98 45.28 2.59
CA GLU A 219 15.72 46.44 2.03
C GLU A 219 16.12 46.27 0.55
N ASN A 220 16.19 45.02 0.06
CA ASN A 220 16.66 44.69 -1.29
C ASN A 220 15.53 44.39 -2.30
N VAL A 221 14.31 44.87 -2.06
CA VAL A 221 13.14 44.59 -2.93
C VAL A 221 12.67 45.86 -3.64
N GLY A 222 12.63 45.78 -4.98
CA GLY A 222 12.12 46.86 -5.84
C GLY A 222 10.67 47.20 -5.52
N LEU A 223 10.26 48.45 -5.75
CA LEU A 223 8.93 48.97 -5.35
C LEU A 223 7.77 48.07 -5.86
N ASP A 224 7.87 47.59 -7.09
CA ASP A 224 6.87 46.74 -7.74
C ASP A 224 6.86 45.28 -7.23
N GLU A 225 7.90 44.85 -6.51
CA GLU A 225 8.01 43.50 -5.96
C GLU A 225 7.63 43.42 -4.47
N ARG A 226 7.32 44.56 -3.84
CA ARG A 226 6.98 44.63 -2.41
C ARG A 226 5.63 44.02 -2.08
N LEU A 227 4.69 44.08 -3.02
CA LEU A 227 3.31 43.60 -2.89
C LEU A 227 2.91 42.79 -4.12
N LYS A 228 3.59 41.66 -4.34
CA LYS A 228 3.32 40.82 -5.51
C LYS A 228 2.05 39.95 -5.28
N PRO A 229 1.08 39.96 -6.21
CA PRO A 229 -0.16 39.19 -6.07
C PRO A 229 0.02 37.71 -6.46
N TYR A 230 -0.66 36.85 -5.70
CA TYR A 230 -0.69 35.39 -5.84
C TYR A 230 -2.11 34.87 -5.63
N VAL A 231 -2.34 33.62 -6.04
CA VAL A 231 -3.58 32.91 -5.80
C VAL A 231 -3.30 31.68 -4.94
N MET A 232 -3.93 31.62 -3.78
CA MET A 232 -3.87 30.50 -2.86
C MET A 232 -5.11 29.61 -3.05
N ARG A 233 -4.89 28.30 -3.19
CA ARG A 233 -5.93 27.29 -3.30
C ARG A 233 -5.82 26.32 -2.13
N TYR A 234 -6.91 26.13 -1.39
CA TYR A 234 -7.04 25.11 -0.36
C TYR A 234 -7.94 23.98 -0.86
N PHE A 235 -7.41 22.76 -0.86
CA PHE A 235 -8.14 21.57 -1.30
C PHE A 235 -8.78 20.91 -0.08
N LEU A 236 -10.11 20.96 0.01
CA LEU A 236 -10.87 20.39 1.13
C LEU A 236 -10.71 18.87 1.23
N VAL A 237 -10.36 18.21 0.12
CA VAL A 237 -10.24 16.75 0.02
C VAL A 237 -9.08 16.18 0.85
N ASP A 238 -7.96 16.91 0.95
CA ASP A 238 -6.72 16.43 1.56
C ASP A 238 -5.99 17.48 2.41
N ASP A 239 -6.63 18.61 2.69
CA ASP A 239 -6.09 19.71 3.51
C ASP A 239 -4.76 20.25 2.99
N THR A 240 -4.62 20.30 1.67
CA THR A 240 -3.41 20.78 1.02
C THR A 240 -3.60 22.20 0.48
N ILE A 241 -2.50 22.95 0.44
CA ILE A 241 -2.43 24.30 -0.10
C ILE A 241 -1.52 24.32 -1.32
N GLN A 242 -1.95 25.05 -2.35
CA GLN A 242 -1.15 25.37 -3.54
C GLN A 242 -1.17 26.89 -3.74
N ILE A 243 -0.02 27.47 -4.12
CA ILE A 243 0.11 28.90 -4.38
C ILE A 243 0.70 29.11 -5.78
N THR A 244 0.03 29.92 -6.59
CA THR A 244 0.43 30.24 -7.96
C THR A 244 0.50 31.74 -8.17
N ASP A 245 1.36 32.19 -9.07
CA ASP A 245 1.43 33.59 -9.48
C ASP A 245 0.08 34.05 -10.11
N ALA A 246 -0.43 35.21 -9.69
CA ALA A 246 -1.71 35.73 -10.15
C ALA A 246 -1.65 36.21 -11.62
N GLU A 247 -0.51 36.78 -12.05
CA GLU A 247 -0.32 37.22 -13.43
C GLU A 247 -0.33 36.04 -14.40
N PHE A 248 0.29 34.94 -13.98
CA PHE A 248 0.28 33.70 -14.75
C PHE A 248 -1.14 33.17 -14.95
N GLU A 249 -1.96 33.16 -13.90
CA GLU A 249 -3.34 32.70 -14.01
C GLU A 249 -4.19 33.58 -14.94
N SER A 250 -4.00 34.90 -14.89
CA SER A 250 -4.67 35.85 -15.78
C SER A 250 -4.29 35.63 -17.25
N ASN A 251 -3.00 35.46 -17.52
CA ASN A 251 -2.49 35.26 -18.87
C ASN A 251 -2.79 33.86 -19.42
N GLN A 252 -2.89 32.84 -18.57
CA GLN A 252 -3.35 31.51 -18.96
C GLN A 252 -4.83 31.54 -19.41
N LYS A 253 -5.70 32.25 -18.67
CA LYS A 253 -7.12 32.43 -19.06
C LYS A 253 -7.27 33.21 -20.37
N ARG A 254 -6.31 34.07 -20.71
CA ARG A 254 -6.24 34.81 -21.99
C ARG A 254 -5.59 34.02 -23.13
N GLY A 255 -5.20 32.76 -22.91
CA GLY A 255 -4.57 31.90 -23.93
C GLY A 255 -3.15 32.31 -24.31
N LEU A 256 -2.49 33.13 -23.49
CA LEU A 256 -1.20 33.76 -23.83
C LEU A 256 0.03 32.89 -23.46
N TYR A 257 -0.17 31.78 -22.74
CA TYR A 257 0.90 30.85 -22.35
C TYR A 257 0.58 29.39 -22.69
N SER A 258 1.57 28.67 -23.23
CA SER A 258 1.54 27.22 -23.43
C SER A 258 1.65 26.47 -22.09
N SER A 259 0.98 25.31 -21.97
CA SER A 259 0.87 24.48 -20.77
C SER A 259 2.21 24.14 -20.11
N ASN A 260 3.32 24.18 -20.84
CA ASN A 260 4.65 23.82 -20.36
C ASN A 260 5.29 24.89 -19.45
N ARG A 261 4.89 26.16 -19.54
CA ARG A 261 5.32 27.22 -18.59
C ARG A 261 4.51 27.23 -17.29
N ALA A 262 3.40 26.52 -17.22
CA ALA A 262 2.54 26.49 -16.03
C ALA A 262 3.22 25.89 -14.81
N GLN A 263 4.25 25.07 -15.00
CA GLN A 263 4.99 24.45 -13.91
C GLN A 263 5.98 25.43 -13.24
N GLU A 264 6.39 26.50 -13.94
CA GLU A 264 7.31 27.54 -13.45
C GLU A 264 6.60 28.64 -12.65
N ALA A 265 5.29 28.80 -12.82
CA ALA A 265 4.49 29.80 -12.12
C ALA A 265 3.92 29.36 -10.76
N VAL A 266 4.22 28.12 -10.34
CA VAL A 266 3.78 27.55 -9.07
C VAL A 266 4.81 27.89 -7.99
N LEU A 267 4.49 28.84 -7.13
CA LEU A 267 5.33 29.23 -6.00
C LEU A 267 5.36 28.12 -4.92
N LEU A 268 4.21 27.49 -4.67
CA LEU A 268 4.07 26.40 -3.72
C LEU A 268 3.30 25.26 -4.39
N ARG A 269 3.98 24.12 -4.57
CA ARG A 269 3.31 22.89 -5.03
C ARG A 269 2.36 22.39 -3.93
N ARG A 270 1.30 21.70 -4.36
CA ARG A 270 0.26 21.14 -3.49
C ARG A 270 0.88 20.32 -2.35
N GLN A 271 0.73 20.79 -1.12
CA GLN A 271 1.18 20.10 0.09
C GLN A 271 0.43 20.62 1.31
N ARG A 272 0.44 19.86 2.42
CA ARG A 272 -0.07 20.36 3.70
C ARG A 272 0.91 21.41 4.24
N LEU A 273 0.41 22.60 4.55
CA LEU A 273 1.24 23.72 4.98
C LEU A 273 1.35 23.74 6.52
N PRO A 274 2.55 23.59 7.10
CA PRO A 274 2.75 23.74 8.54
C PRO A 274 2.58 25.20 8.99
N LYS A 275 1.96 25.43 10.15
CA LYS A 275 1.86 26.76 10.77
C LYS A 275 3.22 27.26 11.26
N GLU A 276 3.99 26.36 11.86
CA GLU A 276 5.32 26.64 12.39
C GLU A 276 6.41 26.18 11.42
N PRO A 277 7.54 26.90 11.33
CA PRO A 277 8.68 26.46 10.53
C PRO A 277 9.13 25.08 11.03
N ARG A 278 9.38 24.17 10.08
CA ARG A 278 9.76 22.80 10.42
C ARG A 278 11.02 22.83 11.30
N PRO A 279 10.97 22.32 12.55
CA PRO A 279 12.17 22.22 13.36
C PRO A 279 13.19 21.33 12.66
N ILE A 280 14.48 21.54 12.93
CA ILE A 280 15.53 20.61 12.49
C ILE A 280 15.19 19.26 13.11
N MET A 281 14.66 18.35 12.30
CA MET A 281 14.20 17.03 12.75
C MET A 281 15.41 16.28 13.32
N THR A 282 15.51 16.28 14.64
CA THR A 282 16.56 15.56 15.38
C THR A 282 15.98 14.27 15.98
N SER A 283 14.65 14.19 16.11
CA SER A 283 13.93 13.00 16.56
C SER A 283 12.60 12.80 15.81
N PRO A 284 12.13 11.55 15.65
CA PRO A 284 10.78 11.25 15.13
C PRO A 284 9.63 11.80 16.00
N ALA A 285 9.89 12.17 17.25
CA ALA A 285 8.89 12.76 18.15
C ALA A 285 8.50 14.19 17.74
N ASP A 286 9.44 14.93 17.15
CA ASP A 286 9.26 16.33 16.73
C ASP A 286 8.26 16.47 15.56
N ALA A 287 7.92 15.35 14.91
CA ALA A 287 6.96 15.31 13.80
C ALA A 287 5.49 15.29 14.27
N ALA A 288 5.21 14.89 15.50
CA ALA A 288 3.86 14.74 16.03
C ALA A 288 3.21 16.07 16.41
N ASP A 289 4.02 17.08 16.72
CA ASP A 289 3.58 18.40 17.16
C ASP A 289 3.41 19.41 16.00
N ILE A 290 3.56 18.95 14.75
CA ILE A 290 3.40 19.82 13.59
C ILE A 290 1.92 20.12 13.36
N THR A 291 1.53 21.36 13.63
CA THR A 291 0.20 21.88 13.31
C THR A 291 0.15 22.38 11.87
N PHE A 292 -0.94 22.06 11.16
CA PHE A 292 -1.17 22.46 9.78
C PHE A 292 -2.27 23.51 9.71
N TYR A 293 -2.25 24.36 8.68
CA TYR A 293 -3.34 25.30 8.43
C TYR A 293 -4.63 24.57 8.06
N ASP A 294 -5.73 24.97 8.70
CA ASP A 294 -7.09 24.55 8.41
C ASP A 294 -7.89 25.71 7.78
N PRO A 295 -9.08 25.46 7.20
CA PRO A 295 -9.90 26.54 6.63
C PRO A 295 -10.26 27.63 7.65
N GLN A 296 -10.36 27.29 8.94
CA GLN A 296 -10.60 28.29 9.99
C GLN A 296 -9.48 29.33 10.10
N ASP A 297 -8.25 28.98 9.73
CA ASP A 297 -7.12 29.91 9.77
C ASP A 297 -7.06 30.81 8.53
N LEU A 298 -7.78 30.46 7.46
CA LEU A 298 -7.75 31.11 6.15
C LEU A 298 -8.84 32.16 6.01
N MET A 299 -8.84 33.16 6.89
CA MET A 299 -9.74 34.30 6.82
C MET A 299 -9.10 35.49 6.09
N LEU A 300 -9.93 36.38 5.53
CA LEU A 300 -9.42 37.63 4.96
C LEU A 300 -8.69 38.44 6.03
N ALA A 301 -7.67 39.19 5.61
CA ALA A 301 -6.71 39.93 6.43
C ALA A 301 -5.74 39.07 7.27
N ASN A 302 -5.94 37.74 7.38
CA ASN A 302 -4.99 36.89 8.08
C ASN A 302 -3.66 36.80 7.32
N VAL A 303 -2.58 36.71 8.11
CA VAL A 303 -1.22 36.50 7.61
C VAL A 303 -0.88 35.02 7.71
N ILE A 304 -0.71 34.38 6.56
CA ILE A 304 -0.30 32.98 6.43
C ILE A 304 1.21 32.93 6.23
N SER A 305 1.90 32.27 7.17
CA SER A 305 3.34 31.99 7.05
C SER A 305 3.55 30.79 6.13
N VAL A 306 4.18 31.03 4.97
CA VAL A 306 4.51 29.99 3.98
C VAL A 306 6.03 29.84 3.94
N HIS A 307 6.57 28.87 4.68
CA HIS A 307 8.02 28.61 4.77
C HIS A 307 8.83 29.88 5.11
N GLY A 308 8.33 30.71 6.03
CA GLY A 308 8.96 31.97 6.42
C GLY A 308 8.59 33.18 5.56
N ARG A 309 7.78 33.01 4.51
CA ARG A 309 7.24 34.10 3.69
C ARG A 309 5.86 34.52 4.20
N ARG A 310 5.59 35.83 4.26
CA ARG A 310 4.33 36.38 4.80
C ARG A 310 3.33 36.62 3.67
N PHE A 311 2.28 35.82 3.62
CA PHE A 311 1.18 35.98 2.67
C PHE A 311 -0.04 36.57 3.37
N VAL A 312 -0.56 37.69 2.88
CA VAL A 312 -1.80 38.28 3.40
C VAL A 312 -2.95 37.90 2.48
N LEU A 313 -4.03 37.35 3.02
CA LEU A 313 -5.24 37.05 2.27
C LEU A 313 -6.04 38.34 2.07
N VAL A 314 -6.16 38.78 0.81
CA VAL A 314 -6.77 40.09 0.48
C VAL A 314 -8.18 39.97 -0.06
N GLU A 315 -8.49 38.90 -0.80
CA GLU A 315 -9.83 38.70 -1.37
C GLU A 315 -10.19 37.22 -1.52
N THR A 316 -11.48 36.92 -1.55
CA THR A 316 -11.99 35.60 -1.96
C THR A 316 -12.28 35.63 -3.46
N GLY A 317 -11.70 34.70 -4.21
CA GLY A 317 -11.72 34.73 -5.68
C GLY A 317 -12.92 34.07 -6.36
N ASP A 318 -13.83 33.44 -5.59
CA ASP A 318 -14.94 32.64 -6.11
C ASP A 318 -16.13 32.57 -5.14
N ASP A 319 -17.34 32.43 -5.70
CA ASP A 319 -18.59 32.38 -4.93
C ASP A 319 -18.74 31.12 -4.10
N PHE A 320 -18.08 30.03 -4.50
CA PHE A 320 -18.05 28.80 -3.73
C PHE A 320 -17.35 29.02 -2.39
N THR A 321 -16.16 29.63 -2.36
CA THR A 321 -15.48 29.97 -1.11
C THR A 321 -16.35 30.83 -0.20
N ARG A 322 -16.97 31.89 -0.73
CA ARG A 322 -17.87 32.75 0.08
C ARG A 322 -19.03 31.96 0.69
N SER A 323 -19.66 31.10 -0.10
CA SER A 323 -20.77 30.26 0.34
C SER A 323 -20.32 29.23 1.38
N PHE A 324 -19.13 28.66 1.22
CA PHE A 324 -18.55 27.72 2.18
C PHE A 324 -18.32 28.38 3.54
N TYR A 325 -17.72 29.57 3.58
CA TYR A 325 -17.46 30.29 4.83
C TYR A 325 -18.72 30.82 5.50
N ARG A 326 -19.74 31.24 4.73
CA ARG A 326 -21.06 31.57 5.28
C ARG A 326 -21.70 30.39 5.97
N ASN A 327 -21.67 29.21 5.35
CA ASN A 327 -22.38 28.04 5.85
C ASN A 327 -21.64 27.29 6.97
N HIS A 328 -20.30 27.32 6.99
CA HIS A 328 -19.50 26.54 7.93
C HIS A 328 -18.91 27.37 9.08
N PHE A 329 -18.73 28.69 8.88
CA PHE A 329 -18.05 29.57 9.84
C PHE A 329 -18.82 30.87 10.12
N ASP A 330 -20.06 31.00 9.63
CA ASP A 330 -20.92 32.19 9.80
C ASP A 330 -20.27 33.52 9.39
N VAL A 331 -19.30 33.49 8.46
CA VAL A 331 -18.63 34.69 7.96
C VAL A 331 -19.49 35.37 6.91
N VAL A 332 -19.85 36.64 7.15
CA VAL A 332 -20.71 37.44 6.28
C VAL A 332 -19.97 38.55 5.54
N ASP A 333 -18.86 39.03 6.10
CA ASP A 333 -18.05 40.09 5.52
C ASP A 333 -16.92 39.49 4.65
N PHE A 334 -16.92 39.86 3.38
CA PHE A 334 -15.92 39.47 2.39
C PHE A 334 -15.32 40.70 1.69
N THR A 335 -15.34 41.84 2.36
CA THR A 335 -14.80 43.09 1.81
C THR A 335 -13.31 42.92 1.53
N PRO A 336 -12.84 43.21 0.30
CA PRO A 336 -11.42 43.09 -0.04
C PRO A 336 -10.55 43.98 0.85
N VAL A 337 -9.44 43.42 1.32
CA VAL A 337 -8.46 44.13 2.15
C VAL A 337 -7.55 44.95 1.26
N GLN A 338 -7.51 46.27 1.48
CA GLN A 338 -6.53 47.14 0.85
C GLN A 338 -5.23 47.13 1.67
N LEU A 339 -4.11 46.87 1.00
CA LEU A 339 -2.78 46.94 1.57
C LEU A 339 -2.15 48.27 1.11
N ASP A 340 -2.13 49.26 1.99
CA ASP A 340 -1.49 50.56 1.76
C ASP A 340 0.04 50.49 1.79
#